data_AF-A0A9E4FGJ2-F1
#
_entry.id   AF-A0A9E4FGJ2-F1
#
_cell.length_a   1.000
_cell.length_b   1.000
_cell.length_c   1.000
_cell.angle_alpha   90.00
_cell.angle_beta   90.00
_cell.angle_gamma   90.00
#
_symmetry.space_group_name_H-M   'P 1'
#
loop_
_entity.id
_entity.type
_entity.pdbx_description
1 polymer ?
#
loop_
_entity_poly.entity_id
_entity_poly.type
_entity_poly.pdbx_seq_one_letter_code
_entity_poly.pdbx_strand_id
1 'polypeptide(L)'
;RDEVALLRLDSDEQLVKIVTMHAAKGLEFPIVFCPFLWDANQRRDKGWANYHSAESGHREILHLGPEKAELDVDWQEGFSDETRLLYVALTRARERCVVTWTKIRSTENAPLA
;
A
#
# COMPACT_ATOMS: atom_id res chain seq x y z
N ARG A 1 3.05 -26.68 28.58
CA ARG A 1 3.64 -26.13 27.32
C ARG A 1 2.81 -24.94 26.83
N ASP A 2 1.49 -24.95 27.08
CA ASP A 2 0.54 -23.91 26.68
C ASP A 2 0.60 -22.62 27.51
N GLU A 3 0.96 -22.68 28.81
CA GLU A 3 1.13 -21.48 29.66
C GLU A 3 2.21 -20.52 29.15
N VAL A 4 3.31 -21.05 28.60
CA VAL A 4 4.39 -20.23 28.04
C VAL A 4 3.96 -19.55 26.74
N ALA A 5 3.08 -20.20 25.97
CA ALA A 5 2.52 -19.60 24.75
C ALA A 5 1.52 -18.49 25.09
N LEU A 6 0.68 -18.68 26.11
CA LEU A 6 -0.25 -17.67 26.62
C LEU A 6 0.49 -16.44 27.16
N LEU A 7 1.52 -16.63 28.00
CA LEU A 7 2.35 -15.54 28.53
C LEU A 7 3.01 -14.70 27.42
N ARG A 8 3.34 -15.32 26.28
CA ARG A 8 3.95 -14.63 25.15
C ARG A 8 2.94 -13.81 24.35
N LEU A 9 1.70 -14.28 24.22
CA LEU A 9 0.62 -13.56 23.57
C LEU A 9 0.22 -12.30 24.34
N ASP A 10 0.11 -12.41 25.67
CA ASP A 10 -0.17 -11.27 26.55
C ASP A 10 0.95 -10.22 26.49
N SER A 11 2.20 -10.67 26.43
CA SER A 11 3.36 -9.76 26.26
C SER A 11 3.36 -9.09 24.88
N ASP A 12 3.02 -9.81 23.81
CA ASP A 12 2.98 -9.27 22.44
C ASP A 12 1.81 -8.29 22.24
N GLU A 13 0.74 -8.41 23.04
CA GLU A 13 -0.38 -7.47 23.04
C GLU A 13 0.02 -6.07 23.55
N GLN A 14 1.00 -6.01 24.45
CA GLN A 14 1.52 -4.74 25.01
C GLN A 14 2.54 -4.03 24.12
N LEU A 15 2.92 -4.62 22.97
CA LEU A 15 3.94 -4.07 22.09
C LEU A 15 3.34 -3.26 20.93
N VAL A 16 4.11 -2.27 20.45
CA VAL A 16 3.80 -1.57 19.20
C VAL A 16 4.03 -2.52 18.02
N LYS A 17 2.99 -2.73 17.22
CA LYS A 17 3.02 -3.62 16.05
C LYS A 17 3.43 -2.84 14.81
N ILE A 18 4.57 -3.19 14.22
CA ILE A 18 5.03 -2.67 12.93
C ILE A 18 4.60 -3.68 11.86
N VAL A 19 3.64 -3.31 11.02
CA VAL A 19 3.08 -4.15 9.97
C VAL A 19 3.04 -3.39 8.65
N THR A 20 3.05 -4.13 7.53
CA THR A 20 2.84 -3.54 6.22
C THR A 20 1.36 -3.25 5.99
N MET A 21 1.03 -2.30 5.10
CA MET A 21 -0.37 -1.97 4.76
C MET A 21 -1.17 -3.20 4.28
N HIS A 22 -0.52 -4.08 3.52
CA HIS A 22 -1.11 -5.33 3.06
C HIS A 22 -1.41 -6.30 4.21
N ALA A 23 -0.45 -6.51 5.11
CA ALA A 23 -0.63 -7.39 6.28
C ALA A 23 -1.68 -6.86 7.26
N ALA A 24 -1.91 -5.54 7.27
CA ALA A 24 -2.92 -4.92 8.12
C ALA A 24 -4.36 -5.06 7.58
N LYS A 25 -4.57 -5.56 6.36
CA LYS A 25 -5.90 -5.69 5.77
C LYS A 25 -6.79 -6.59 6.63
N GLY A 26 -7.93 -6.07 7.07
CA GLY A 26 -8.87 -6.78 7.94
C GLY A 26 -8.52 -6.74 9.43
N LEU A 27 -7.39 -6.13 9.80
CA LEU A 27 -7.04 -5.83 11.19
C LEU A 27 -7.45 -4.40 11.55
N GLU A 28 -7.68 -4.13 12.83
CA GLU A 28 -7.99 -2.80 13.33
C GLU A 28 -7.18 -2.51 14.59
N PHE A 29 -6.72 -1.27 14.71
CA PHE A 29 -5.90 -0.80 15.83
C PHE A 29 -6.50 0.49 16.41
N PRO A 30 -6.41 0.72 17.73
CA PRO A 30 -6.90 1.96 18.34
C PRO A 30 -6.23 3.20 17.73
N ILE A 31 -4.90 3.14 17.60
CA ILE A 31 -4.07 4.21 17.04
C ILE A 31 -3.19 3.64 15.93
N VAL A 32 -3.12 4.32 14.79
CA VAL A 32 -2.27 3.94 13.65
C VAL A 32 -1.36 5.11 13.27
N PHE A 33 -0.09 4.82 13.05
CA PHE A 33 0.90 5.76 12.52
C PHE A 33 1.26 5.39 11.09
N CYS A 34 1.15 6.35 10.17
CA CYS A 34 1.43 6.18 8.76
C CYS A 34 2.54 7.16 8.32
N PRO A 35 3.82 6.88 8.64
CA PRO A 35 4.90 7.84 8.48
C PRO A 35 5.38 8.05 7.04
N PHE A 36 4.98 7.18 6.09
CA PHE A 36 5.56 7.14 4.75
C PHE A 36 4.52 7.21 3.61
N LEU A 37 3.28 7.64 3.88
CA LEU A 37 2.24 7.74 2.83
C LEU A 37 2.53 8.80 1.75
N TRP A 38 3.49 9.68 2.01
CA TRP A 38 3.99 10.68 1.06
C TRP A 38 5.11 10.15 0.15
N ASP A 39 5.63 8.95 0.42
CA ASP A 39 6.72 8.36 -0.34
C ASP A 39 6.16 7.48 -1.46
N ALA A 40 5.94 8.07 -2.63
CA ALA A 40 5.50 7.38 -3.86
C ALA A 40 6.60 6.52 -4.51
N ASN A 41 7.71 6.31 -3.79
CA ASN A 41 8.91 5.76 -4.36
C ASN A 41 8.83 4.23 -4.40
N GLN A 42 8.54 3.69 -5.58
CA GLN A 42 9.31 2.62 -6.25
C GLN A 42 8.50 1.89 -7.33
N ARG A 43 8.06 2.62 -8.36
CA ARG A 43 7.97 1.98 -9.68
C ARG A 43 9.37 1.79 -10.22
N ARG A 44 10.03 0.72 -9.76
CA ARG A 44 11.18 0.19 -10.48
C ARG A 44 10.70 -0.13 -11.89
N ASP A 45 11.44 0.31 -12.90
CA ASP A 45 11.21 -0.08 -14.28
C ASP A 45 11.35 -1.61 -14.35
N LYS A 46 10.22 -2.31 -14.34
CA LYS A 46 10.19 -3.79 -14.27
C LYS A 46 10.48 -4.40 -15.63
N GLY A 47 10.44 -3.62 -16.72
CA GLY A 47 10.58 -4.10 -18.10
C GLY A 47 9.37 -4.92 -18.60
N TRP A 48 8.30 -5.00 -17.80
CA TRP A 48 7.02 -5.62 -18.11
C TRP A 48 5.92 -4.92 -17.31
N ALA A 49 4.73 -4.84 -17.90
CA ALA A 49 3.56 -4.15 -17.33
C ALA A 49 2.32 -5.03 -17.47
N ASN A 50 1.46 -5.01 -16.44
CA ASN A 50 0.15 -5.64 -16.49
C ASN A 50 -0.88 -4.52 -16.54
N TYR A 51 -1.81 -4.58 -17.48
CA TYR A 51 -2.90 -3.62 -17.52
C TYR A 51 -4.24 -4.24 -17.91
N HIS A 52 -5.32 -3.60 -17.48
CA HIS A 52 -6.70 -3.93 -17.85
C HIS A 52 -7.22 -2.97 -18.93
N SER A 53 -7.36 -3.45 -20.17
CA SER A 53 -8.02 -2.66 -21.22
C SER A 53 -9.54 -2.76 -21.13
N ALA A 54 -10.20 -1.60 -21.09
CA ALA A 54 -11.66 -1.51 -21.18
C ALA A 54 -12.19 -2.05 -22.52
N GLU A 55 -11.42 -1.93 -23.60
CA GLU A 55 -11.78 -2.45 -24.93
C GLU A 55 -11.72 -3.99 -25.00
N SER A 56 -10.98 -4.63 -24.09
CA SER A 56 -10.80 -6.08 -24.04
C SER A 56 -11.71 -6.80 -23.05
N GLY A 57 -12.68 -6.08 -22.46
CA GLY A 57 -13.62 -6.63 -21.48
C GLY A 57 -12.97 -6.96 -20.12
N HIS A 58 -12.07 -6.10 -19.64
CA HIS A 58 -11.36 -6.26 -18.35
C HIS A 58 -10.53 -7.54 -18.23
N ARG A 59 -9.96 -8.02 -19.34
CA ARG A 59 -8.96 -9.11 -19.28
C ARG A 59 -7.61 -8.53 -18.86
N GLU A 60 -6.89 -9.28 -18.01
CA GLU A 60 -5.49 -8.98 -17.71
C GLU A 60 -4.65 -9.21 -18.96
N ILE A 61 -3.93 -8.17 -19.39
CA ILE A 61 -2.98 -8.23 -20.49
C ILE A 61 -1.58 -8.09 -19.88
N LEU A 62 -0.77 -9.14 -20.02
CA LEU A 62 0.65 -9.12 -19.68
C LEU A 62 1.43 -8.62 -20.90
N HIS A 63 1.99 -7.42 -20.80
CA HIS A 63 2.83 -6.86 -21.85
C HIS A 63 4.31 -7.16 -21.57
N LEU A 64 4.96 -7.78 -22.56
CA LEU A 64 6.37 -8.13 -22.53
C LEU A 64 7.12 -7.24 -23.53
N GLY A 65 7.32 -5.96 -23.19
CA GLY A 65 7.97 -5.00 -24.07
C GLY A 65 7.98 -3.57 -23.51
N PRO A 66 8.86 -2.68 -23.99
CA PRO A 66 8.97 -1.31 -23.51
C PRO A 66 8.10 -0.30 -24.30
N GLU A 67 6.97 -0.71 -24.89
CA GLU A 67 6.22 0.16 -25.80
C GLU A 67 5.52 1.31 -25.05
N LYS A 68 5.79 2.56 -25.48
CA LYS A 68 5.49 3.78 -24.70
C LYS A 68 4.01 4.09 -24.49
N ALA A 69 3.13 3.69 -25.41
CA ALA A 69 1.71 4.05 -25.35
C ALA A 69 0.96 3.34 -24.21
N GLU A 70 1.51 2.23 -23.69
CA GLU A 70 0.89 1.41 -22.65
C GLU A 70 1.44 1.72 -21.25
N LEU A 71 2.55 2.48 -21.16
CA LEU A 71 3.11 2.95 -19.89
C LEU A 71 2.11 3.83 -19.12
N ASP A 72 1.37 4.70 -19.82
CA ASP A 72 0.39 5.59 -19.18
C ASP A 72 -0.79 4.80 -18.57
N VAL A 73 -1.17 3.68 -19.18
CA VAL A 73 -2.23 2.79 -18.67
C VAL A 73 -1.73 2.04 -17.43
N ASP A 74 -0.50 1.51 -17.47
CA ASP A 74 0.15 0.93 -16.29
C ASP A 74 0.24 1.96 -15.15
N TRP A 75 0.64 3.21 -15.46
CA TRP A 75 0.67 4.32 -14.49
C TRP A 75 -0.68 4.54 -13.82
N GLN A 76 -1.77 4.63 -14.58
CA GLN A 76 -3.11 4.78 -14.01
C GLN A 76 -3.51 3.58 -13.14
N GLU A 77 -3.19 2.37 -13.57
CA GLU A 77 -3.57 1.16 -12.85
C GLU A 77 -2.84 1.02 -11.52
N GLY A 78 -1.51 1.13 -11.52
CA GLY A 78 -0.77 1.05 -10.26
C GLY A 78 -1.07 2.24 -9.33
N PHE A 79 -1.46 3.41 -9.85
CA PHE A 79 -1.91 4.53 -9.01
C PHE A 79 -3.25 4.21 -8.36
N SER A 80 -4.13 3.51 -9.07
CA SER A 80 -5.37 2.98 -8.52
C SER A 80 -5.09 2.02 -7.36
N ASP A 81 -4.11 1.13 -7.50
CA ASP A 81 -3.72 0.19 -6.45
C ASP A 81 -3.07 0.86 -5.25
N GLU A 82 -2.16 1.81 -5.47
CA GLU A 82 -1.58 2.61 -4.39
C GLU A 82 -2.66 3.43 -3.65
N THR A 83 -3.66 3.96 -4.36
CA THR A 83 -4.83 4.61 -3.76
C THR A 83 -5.64 3.65 -2.89
N ARG A 84 -5.84 2.40 -3.33
CA ARG A 84 -6.49 1.37 -2.51
C ARG A 84 -5.68 1.03 -1.26
N LEU A 85 -4.35 0.99 -1.35
CA LEU A 85 -3.48 0.76 -0.19
C LEU A 85 -3.50 1.92 0.79
N LEU A 86 -3.52 3.15 0.29
CA LEU A 86 -3.74 4.35 1.11
C LEU A 86 -5.06 4.22 1.88
N TYR A 87 -6.15 3.86 1.21
CA TYR A 87 -7.44 3.62 1.86
C TYR A 87 -7.35 2.54 2.94
N VAL A 88 -6.69 1.40 2.66
CA VAL A 88 -6.49 0.35 3.66
C VAL A 88 -5.78 0.93 4.89
N ALA A 89 -4.65 1.62 4.71
CA ALA A 89 -3.85 2.18 5.79
C ALA A 89 -4.65 3.16 6.67
N LEU A 90 -5.36 4.10 6.04
CA LEU A 90 -6.16 5.12 6.74
C LEU A 90 -7.32 4.51 7.53
N THR A 91 -7.93 3.44 7.00
CA THR A 91 -9.08 2.78 7.64
C THR A 91 -8.71 1.73 8.68
N ARG A 92 -7.42 1.50 8.98
CA ARG A 92 -7.03 0.58 10.06
C ARG A 92 -7.20 1.20 11.45
N ALA A 93 -7.28 2.52 11.55
CA ALA A 93 -7.42 3.24 12.82
C ALA A 93 -8.87 3.27 13.29
N ARG A 94 -9.11 2.96 14.56
CA ARG A 94 -10.43 3.12 15.20
C ARG A 94 -10.62 4.50 15.83
N GLU A 95 -9.59 5.01 16.50
CA GLU A 95 -9.69 6.24 17.30
C GLU A 95 -8.82 7.37 16.75
N ARG A 96 -7.60 7.05 16.33
CA ARG A 96 -6.66 8.06 15.80
C ARG A 96 -5.77 7.52 14.69
N CYS A 97 -5.80 8.20 13.56
CA CYS A 97 -4.84 8.02 12.48
C CYS A 97 -3.87 9.20 12.46
N VAL A 98 -2.57 8.92 12.58
CA VAL A 98 -1.50 9.93 12.49
C VAL A 98 -0.79 9.76 11.17
N VAL A 99 -0.97 10.74 10.29
CA VAL A 99 -0.28 10.82 9.00
C VAL A 99 0.76 11.93 9.09
N THR A 100 2.01 11.61 8.77
CA THR A 100 3.04 12.63 8.67
C THR A 100 3.21 13.04 7.22
N TRP A 101 3.44 14.31 6.97
CA TRP A 101 3.71 14.85 5.64
C TRP A 101 5.03 15.62 5.64
N THR A 102 5.86 15.40 4.63
CA THR A 102 7.14 16.11 4.47
C THR A 102 7.39 16.40 3.00
N LYS A 103 8.02 17.54 2.70
CA LYS A 103 8.34 17.96 1.34
C LYS A 103 9.70 17.38 0.94
N ILE A 104 9.69 16.19 0.35
CA ILE A 104 10.88 15.50 -0.19
C ILE A 104 10.68 15.28 -1.70
N ARG A 105 11.78 15.18 -2.48
CA ARG A 105 11.72 14.81 -3.92
C ARG A 105 10.87 13.55 -4.07
N SER A 106 9.91 13.55 -5.01
CA SER A 106 8.91 12.48 -5.27
C SER A 106 7.56 12.58 -4.53
N THR A 107 7.26 13.68 -3.81
CA THR A 107 5.94 13.85 -3.17
C THR A 107 4.79 13.98 -4.17
N GLU A 108 5.03 14.57 -5.35
CA GLU A 108 4.00 14.85 -6.37
C GLU A 108 3.32 13.61 -6.97
N ASN A 109 3.96 12.44 -6.85
CA ASN A 109 3.44 11.18 -7.37
C ASN A 109 2.72 10.35 -6.29
N ALA A 110 2.68 10.83 -5.04
CA ALA A 110 2.08 10.07 -3.95
C ALA A 110 0.55 10.11 -4.04
N PRO A 111 -0.17 9.03 -3.69
CA PRO A 111 -1.63 9.04 -3.67
C PRO A 111 -2.25 10.07 -2.70
N LEU A 112 -1.44 10.60 -1.79
CA LEU A 112 -1.84 11.60 -0.80
C LEU A 112 -1.52 13.05 -1.24
N ALA A 113 -0.88 13.23 -2.40
CA ALA A 113 -0.49 14.54 -2.95
C ALA A 113 -1.62 15.28 -3.67
#